data_AF-A0A077KMW0-F1
#
_entry.id   AF-A0A077KMW0-F1
#
_cell.length_a   1.000
_cell.length_b   1.000
_cell.length_c   1.000
_cell.angle_alpha   90.00
_cell.angle_beta   90.00
_cell.angle_gamma   90.00
#
_symmetry.space_group_name_H-M   'P 1'
#
loop_
_entity.id
_entity.type
_entity.pdbx_description
1 polymer ?
#
loop_
_entity_poly.entity_id
_entity_poly.type
_entity_poly.pdbx_seq_one_letter_code
_entity_poly.pdbx_strand_id
1 'polypeptide(L)'
;MSFYIKNITRCSLCEKLIANFKESLLLPYLADPDSPLASFVRNYVHRTCFDAWEEHDNFVQGSFELEERMIEKGYYEKVILYDRYCIIDYKKQEDVYHIIDCYSILEIRITIGQARKLGAFFEKIKTGEHPRLEVETLVFTVKDKDVLVADHDEGRMKDEIKIPHSRINDYIFILNYIKRYNESHDLLYHYNEEGYEGYDLSEVQLLEEKNADRIEGLKALLHSYDRYIAYQAMLILVSWAIPEGFETLDRFMTEKWEEKEDFEPHRLYGEDNVFDVMANALHIATFNGKTEQELYPYIKRFLDLYGEKFFESNLKMFLLKADCRPIFREIEQAMKSALQHERYYQASQLFPVLVHYDRNTFNEYKDVFIPLISFDNRITCNMEEAGKIGGKD
;
A
#
# COMPACT_ATOMS: atom_id res chain seq x y z
N MET A 1 5.94 25.90 -25.77
CA MET A 1 6.32 26.23 -24.38
C MET A 1 6.43 27.74 -24.27
N SER A 2 5.78 28.34 -23.28
CA SER A 2 5.97 29.75 -22.93
C SER A 2 7.31 29.91 -22.24
N PHE A 3 8.09 30.91 -22.67
CA PHE A 3 9.33 31.29 -22.01
C PHE A 3 9.09 32.55 -21.22
N TYR A 4 9.52 32.57 -19.96
CA TYR A 4 9.57 33.82 -19.23
C TYR A 4 10.70 34.69 -19.80
N ILE A 5 10.36 35.90 -20.23
CA ILE A 5 11.31 36.90 -20.68
C ILE A 5 11.06 38.14 -19.84
N LYS A 6 12.05 38.48 -19.00
CA LYS A 6 11.99 39.63 -18.10
C LYS A 6 11.62 40.90 -18.87
N ASN A 7 10.66 41.66 -18.32
CA ASN A 7 10.14 42.91 -18.90
C ASN A 7 9.43 42.76 -20.26
N ILE A 8 9.16 41.53 -20.74
CA ILE A 8 8.39 41.27 -21.96
C ILE A 8 7.15 40.45 -21.64
N THR A 9 7.27 39.44 -20.78
CA THR A 9 6.15 38.59 -20.38
C THR A 9 5.06 39.40 -19.66
N ARG A 10 3.82 39.27 -20.13
CA ARG A 10 2.62 39.89 -19.53
C ARG A 10 1.82 38.83 -18.79
N CYS A 11 1.17 39.26 -17.73
CA CYS A 11 0.20 38.45 -17.00
C CYS A 11 -1.04 38.21 -17.87
N SER A 12 -1.44 36.96 -18.06
CA SER A 12 -2.64 36.65 -18.85
C SER A 12 -3.95 37.04 -18.18
N LEU A 13 -3.96 37.38 -16.89
CA LEU A 13 -5.16 37.82 -16.16
C LEU A 13 -5.37 39.33 -16.16
N CYS A 14 -4.29 40.12 -16.01
CA CYS A 14 -4.39 41.58 -15.89
C CYS A 14 -3.67 42.35 -17.01
N GLU A 15 -3.04 41.64 -17.95
CA GLU A 15 -2.32 42.15 -19.13
C GLU A 15 -1.09 43.04 -18.83
N LYS A 16 -0.79 43.31 -17.56
CA LYS A 16 0.37 44.09 -17.13
C LYS A 16 1.67 43.27 -17.25
N LEU A 17 2.79 43.97 -17.41
CA LEU A 17 4.11 43.35 -17.44
C LEU A 17 4.44 42.70 -16.09
N ILE A 18 5.06 41.54 -16.15
CA ILE A 18 5.61 40.85 -14.98
C ILE A 18 7.05 41.31 -14.81
N ALA A 19 7.30 42.17 -13.81
CA ALA A 19 8.55 42.90 -13.65
C ALA A 19 9.73 41.98 -13.25
N ASN A 20 9.42 40.90 -12.53
CA ASN A 20 10.41 39.93 -12.08
C ASN A 20 9.82 38.51 -12.07
N PHE A 21 10.69 37.50 -12.18
CA PHE A 21 10.27 36.10 -12.23
C PHE A 21 9.64 35.63 -10.91
N LYS A 22 10.00 36.26 -9.77
CA LYS A 22 9.46 35.95 -8.44
C LYS A 22 7.97 36.25 -8.30
N GLU A 23 7.48 37.23 -9.05
CA GLU A 23 6.05 37.57 -9.12
C GLU A 23 5.31 36.70 -10.14
N SER A 24 6.02 35.89 -10.92
CA SER A 24 5.44 35.11 -12.01
C SER A 24 5.05 33.72 -11.55
N LEU A 25 3.92 33.24 -12.06
CA LEU A 25 3.47 31.87 -11.90
C LEU A 25 3.12 31.31 -13.27
N LEU A 26 3.64 30.13 -13.61
CA LEU A 26 3.26 29.43 -14.83
C LEU A 26 2.09 28.50 -14.52
N LEU A 27 0.95 28.71 -15.18
CA LEU A 27 -0.24 27.90 -14.92
C LEU A 27 -0.09 26.48 -15.50
N PRO A 28 -0.47 25.43 -14.74
CA PRO A 28 -0.41 24.04 -15.18
C PRO A 28 -1.43 23.72 -16.28
N TYR A 29 -1.43 22.46 -16.73
CA TYR A 29 -2.45 21.93 -17.63
C TYR A 29 -3.73 21.59 -16.86
N LEU A 30 -4.85 21.53 -17.58
CA LEU A 30 -6.16 21.13 -17.04
C LEU A 30 -6.60 19.80 -17.65
N ALA A 31 -7.49 19.10 -16.94
CA ALA A 31 -8.04 17.82 -17.36
C ALA A 31 -8.95 17.94 -18.60
N ASP A 32 -9.76 19.00 -18.65
CA ASP A 32 -10.67 19.29 -19.75
C ASP A 32 -10.06 20.33 -20.72
N PRO A 33 -9.64 19.92 -21.93
CA PRO A 33 -9.11 20.84 -22.92
C PRO A 33 -10.16 21.80 -23.50
N ASP A 34 -11.45 21.47 -23.37
CA ASP A 34 -12.56 22.30 -23.85
C ASP A 34 -13.06 23.29 -22.78
N SER A 35 -12.47 23.27 -21.58
CA SER A 35 -12.79 24.21 -20.52
C SER A 35 -12.57 25.66 -20.97
N PRO A 36 -13.46 26.61 -20.60
CA PRO A 36 -13.22 28.04 -20.83
C PRO A 36 -11.89 28.53 -20.24
N LEU A 37 -11.34 27.81 -19.26
CA LEU A 37 -10.08 28.13 -18.61
C LEU A 37 -8.85 27.63 -19.39
N ALA A 38 -9.03 26.79 -20.41
CA ALA A 38 -7.95 26.22 -21.21
C ALA A 38 -7.10 27.29 -21.91
N SER A 39 -7.66 28.48 -22.19
CA SER A 39 -6.89 29.60 -22.75
C SER A 39 -5.82 30.14 -21.80
N PHE A 40 -5.88 29.84 -20.51
CA PHE A 40 -4.90 30.28 -19.50
C PHE A 40 -3.80 29.25 -19.24
N VAL A 41 -3.98 28.01 -19.67
CA VAL A 41 -3.01 26.92 -19.50
C VAL A 41 -1.67 27.31 -20.12
N ARG A 42 -0.59 27.03 -19.37
CA ARG A 42 0.79 27.36 -19.78
C ARG A 42 1.04 28.85 -20.02
N ASN A 43 0.19 29.75 -19.52
CA ASN A 43 0.48 31.18 -19.50
C ASN A 43 1.09 31.61 -18.16
N TYR A 44 1.86 32.69 -18.23
CA TYR A 44 2.38 33.34 -17.03
C TYR A 44 1.35 34.33 -16.48
N VAL A 45 1.18 34.30 -15.17
CA VAL A 45 0.34 35.25 -14.43
C VAL A 45 1.15 35.89 -13.31
N HIS A 46 0.71 37.05 -12.82
CA HIS A 46 1.17 37.51 -11.51
C HIS A 46 0.61 36.57 -10.45
N ARG A 47 1.44 36.14 -9.49
CA ARG A 47 0.99 35.31 -8.36
C ARG A 47 -0.18 35.95 -7.62
N THR A 48 -0.07 37.25 -7.32
CA THR A 48 -1.16 38.01 -6.68
C THR A 48 -2.43 38.10 -7.53
N CYS A 49 -2.33 38.04 -8.86
CA CYS A 49 -3.51 37.97 -9.72
C CYS A 49 -4.13 36.59 -9.70
N PHE A 50 -3.33 35.53 -9.65
CA PHE A 50 -3.83 34.16 -9.52
C PHE A 50 -4.54 33.95 -8.18
N ASP A 51 -3.90 34.32 -7.08
CA ASP A 51 -4.45 34.16 -5.72
C ASP A 51 -5.77 34.93 -5.51
N ALA A 52 -5.99 36.01 -6.27
CA ALA A 52 -7.19 36.85 -6.21
C ALA A 52 -8.17 36.60 -7.37
N TRP A 53 -7.91 35.60 -8.22
CA TRP A 53 -8.72 35.32 -9.39
C TRP A 53 -10.04 34.66 -8.99
N GLU A 54 -11.17 35.16 -9.49
CA GLU A 54 -12.49 34.59 -9.19
C GLU A 54 -12.61 33.12 -9.63
N GLU A 55 -11.90 32.72 -10.68
CA GLU A 55 -11.88 31.33 -11.19
C GLU A 55 -10.73 30.49 -10.62
N HIS A 56 -10.02 30.99 -9.59
CA HIS A 56 -8.89 30.29 -8.96
C HIS A 56 -9.24 28.85 -8.60
N ASP A 57 -10.32 28.65 -7.85
CA ASP A 57 -10.70 27.33 -7.34
C ASP A 57 -11.13 26.39 -8.49
N ASN A 58 -11.83 26.91 -9.50
CA ASN A 58 -12.21 26.14 -10.69
C ASN A 58 -10.97 25.71 -11.50
N PHE A 59 -9.97 26.59 -11.61
CA PHE A 59 -8.71 26.27 -12.28
C PHE A 59 -7.92 25.21 -11.50
N VAL A 60 -7.77 25.38 -10.19
CA VAL A 60 -7.07 24.43 -9.31
C VAL A 60 -7.74 23.06 -9.36
N GLN A 61 -9.07 23.01 -9.29
CA GLN A 61 -9.84 21.76 -9.40
C GLN A 61 -9.57 21.06 -10.74
N GLY A 62 -9.64 21.78 -11.87
CA GLY A 62 -9.36 21.19 -13.19
C GLY A 62 -7.91 20.73 -13.36
N SER A 63 -6.95 21.35 -12.65
CA SER A 63 -5.56 20.89 -12.59
C SER A 63 -5.43 19.62 -11.75
N PHE A 64 -6.10 19.57 -10.60
CA PHE A 64 -6.08 18.41 -9.70
C PHE A 64 -6.70 17.18 -10.37
N GLU A 65 -7.83 17.34 -11.09
CA GLU A 65 -8.44 16.27 -11.89
C GLU A 65 -7.52 15.70 -12.97
N LEU A 66 -6.61 16.52 -13.51
CA LEU A 66 -5.64 16.05 -14.49
C LEU A 66 -4.65 15.11 -13.83
N GLU A 67 -4.18 15.47 -12.63
CA GLU A 67 -3.27 14.64 -11.87
C GLU A 67 -3.97 13.33 -11.43
N GLU A 68 -5.24 13.36 -11.03
CA GLU A 68 -6.02 12.13 -10.76
C GLU A 68 -6.04 11.19 -11.97
N ARG A 69 -6.27 11.71 -13.18
CA ARG A 69 -6.19 10.89 -14.42
C ARG A 69 -4.77 10.37 -14.69
N MET A 70 -3.73 11.08 -14.24
CA MET A 70 -2.35 10.62 -14.35
C MET A 70 -2.04 9.50 -13.35
N ILE A 71 -2.64 9.54 -12.16
CA ILE A 71 -2.60 8.45 -11.17
C ILE A 71 -3.22 7.18 -11.79
N GLU A 72 -4.42 7.27 -12.36
CA GLU A 72 -5.12 6.14 -12.99
C GLU A 72 -4.32 5.51 -14.15
N LYS A 73 -3.52 6.33 -14.85
CA LYS A 73 -2.67 5.88 -15.96
C LYS A 73 -1.29 5.38 -15.53
N GLY A 74 -0.98 5.38 -14.23
CA GLY A 74 0.28 4.88 -13.70
C GLY A 74 1.48 5.79 -13.96
N TYR A 75 1.29 7.11 -14.07
CA TYR A 75 2.41 8.07 -14.20
C TYR A 75 3.19 8.29 -12.89
N TYR A 76 2.57 7.97 -11.76
CA TYR A 76 3.17 8.04 -10.43
C TYR A 76 3.68 6.67 -10.00
N GLU A 77 4.75 6.65 -9.19
CA GLU A 77 5.38 5.39 -8.79
C GLU A 77 4.58 4.72 -7.67
N LYS A 78 4.26 5.48 -6.61
CA LYS A 78 3.47 5.03 -5.48
C LYS A 78 2.77 6.22 -4.83
N VAL A 79 1.55 6.49 -5.26
CA VAL A 79 0.70 7.49 -4.61
C VAL A 79 0.28 6.98 -3.23
N ILE A 80 0.65 7.71 -2.19
CA ILE A 80 0.27 7.37 -0.81
C ILE A 80 -0.85 8.27 -0.28
N LEU A 81 -1.08 9.43 -0.90
CA LEU A 81 -2.19 10.32 -0.59
C LEU A 81 -2.57 11.12 -1.83
N TYR A 82 -3.87 11.28 -2.07
CA TYR A 82 -4.42 12.30 -2.97
C TYR A 82 -5.69 12.86 -2.32
N ASP A 83 -5.61 14.05 -1.74
CA ASP A 83 -6.72 14.72 -1.04
C ASP A 83 -6.43 16.23 -0.91
N ARG A 84 -7.45 17.06 -0.77
CA ARG A 84 -7.35 18.51 -0.52
C ARG A 84 -6.42 19.28 -1.48
N TYR A 85 -6.51 18.97 -2.78
CA TYR A 85 -5.65 19.51 -3.83
C TYR A 85 -4.17 19.14 -3.68
N CYS A 86 -3.86 18.13 -2.88
CA CYS A 86 -2.50 17.66 -2.66
C CYS A 86 -2.35 16.21 -3.07
N ILE A 87 -1.22 15.90 -3.71
CA ILE A 87 -0.81 14.53 -4.04
C ILE A 87 0.53 14.27 -3.37
N ILE A 88 0.71 13.07 -2.83
CA ILE A 88 1.98 12.59 -2.31
C ILE A 88 2.34 11.31 -3.05
N ASP A 89 3.39 11.38 -3.85
CA ASP A 89 3.99 10.24 -4.54
C ASP A 89 5.31 9.88 -3.86
N TYR A 90 5.49 8.61 -3.49
CA TYR A 90 6.74 8.12 -2.92
C TYR A 90 7.61 7.51 -4.02
N LYS A 91 8.74 8.16 -4.31
CA LYS A 91 9.73 7.72 -5.31
C LYS A 91 10.71 6.75 -4.66
N LYS A 92 10.47 5.44 -4.78
CA LYS A 92 11.23 4.40 -4.07
C LYS A 92 12.72 4.42 -4.42
N GLN A 93 13.05 4.68 -5.69
CA GLN A 93 14.45 4.72 -6.15
C GLN A 93 15.25 5.88 -5.57
N GLU A 94 14.58 6.99 -5.23
CA GLU A 94 15.20 8.20 -4.71
C GLU A 94 15.06 8.32 -3.17
N ASP A 95 14.23 7.47 -2.56
CA ASP A 95 13.80 7.56 -1.16
C ASP A 95 13.27 8.96 -0.76
N VAL A 96 12.45 9.54 -1.65
CA VAL A 96 11.84 10.86 -1.43
C VAL A 96 10.33 10.84 -1.63
N TYR A 97 9.66 11.66 -0.84
CA TYR A 97 8.26 12.01 -1.02
C TYR A 97 8.17 13.25 -1.90
N HIS A 98 7.45 13.13 -3.01
CA HIS A 98 7.09 14.22 -3.89
C HIS A 98 5.68 14.69 -3.52
N ILE A 99 5.60 15.85 -2.87
CA ILE A 99 4.37 16.51 -2.50
C ILE A 99 4.04 17.53 -3.60
N ILE A 100 2.87 17.40 -4.20
CA ILE A 100 2.34 18.29 -5.23
C ILE A 100 1.11 18.99 -4.65
N ASP A 101 1.23 20.28 -4.32
CA ASP A 101 0.10 21.12 -3.90
C ASP A 101 -0.40 21.92 -5.11
N CYS A 102 -1.50 21.45 -5.69
CA CYS A 102 -2.14 22.08 -6.85
C CYS A 102 -2.73 23.45 -6.50
N TYR A 103 -3.08 23.69 -5.22
CA TYR A 103 -3.65 24.96 -4.78
C TYR A 103 -2.62 26.09 -4.85
N SER A 104 -1.44 25.88 -4.25
CA SER A 104 -0.36 26.88 -4.26
C SER A 104 0.52 26.80 -5.51
N ILE A 105 0.30 25.80 -6.37
CA ILE A 105 1.17 25.40 -7.49
C ILE A 105 2.61 25.26 -6.96
N LEU A 106 2.76 24.39 -5.96
CA LEU A 106 4.01 24.15 -5.25
C LEU A 106 4.34 22.66 -5.28
N GLU A 107 5.58 22.35 -5.65
CA GLU A 107 6.12 21.01 -5.53
C GLU A 107 7.23 21.00 -4.47
N ILE A 108 7.19 20.01 -3.58
CA ILE A 108 8.19 19.80 -2.53
C ILE A 108 8.70 18.36 -2.66
N ARG A 109 10.03 18.20 -2.71
CA ARG A 109 10.68 16.89 -2.64
C ARG A 109 11.41 16.78 -1.32
N ILE A 110 11.07 15.77 -0.52
CA ILE A 110 11.63 15.62 0.82
C ILE A 110 11.82 14.17 1.23
N THR A 111 12.88 13.89 1.99
CA THR A 111 13.06 12.65 2.74
C THR A 111 12.17 12.62 3.99
N ILE A 112 12.01 11.46 4.62
CA ILE A 112 11.29 11.33 5.90
C ILE A 112 11.87 12.24 7.00
N GLY A 113 13.19 12.37 7.05
CA GLY A 113 13.86 13.25 8.03
C GLY A 113 13.52 14.72 7.82
N GLN A 114 13.41 15.16 6.56
CA GLN A 114 12.98 16.51 6.22
C GLN A 114 11.47 16.70 6.47
N ALA A 115 10.63 15.70 6.18
CA ALA A 115 9.20 15.73 6.49
C ALA A 115 8.94 15.94 7.99
N ARG A 116 9.69 15.24 8.87
CA ARG A 116 9.60 15.43 10.33
C ARG A 116 9.97 16.86 10.75
N LYS A 117 11.04 17.43 10.18
CA LYS A 117 11.47 18.82 10.46
C LYS A 117 10.42 19.83 9.99
N LEU A 118 9.88 19.63 8.78
CA LEU A 118 8.88 20.50 8.20
C LEU A 118 7.56 20.42 8.97
N GLY A 119 7.15 19.24 9.43
CA GLY A 119 5.97 19.06 10.28
C GLY A 119 6.10 19.82 11.60
N ALA A 120 7.26 19.69 12.27
CA ALA A 120 7.55 20.47 13.48
C ALA A 120 7.61 21.98 13.23
N PHE A 121 8.08 22.41 12.05
CA PHE A 121 8.04 23.81 11.64
C PHE A 121 6.61 24.32 11.57
N PHE A 122 5.70 23.63 10.88
CA PHE A 122 4.30 24.08 10.76
C PHE A 122 3.55 24.05 12.11
N GLU A 123 3.82 23.08 12.98
CA GLU A 123 3.23 23.04 14.33
C GLU A 123 3.67 24.23 15.20
N LYS A 124 4.94 24.66 15.10
CA LYS A 124 5.43 25.86 15.80
C LYS A 124 4.73 27.14 15.35
N ILE A 125 4.24 27.20 14.11
CA ILE A 125 3.47 28.37 13.64
C ILE A 125 2.15 28.47 14.42
N LYS A 126 1.53 27.34 14.78
CA LYS A 126 0.31 27.34 15.59
C LYS A 126 0.52 27.86 17.00
N THR A 127 1.71 27.68 17.56
CA THR A 127 2.07 28.21 18.89
C THR A 127 2.45 29.69 18.85
N GLY A 128 2.39 30.33 17.67
CA GLY A 128 2.73 31.74 17.47
C GLY A 128 4.22 32.00 17.30
N GLU A 129 5.03 30.96 17.12
CA GLU A 129 6.45 31.12 16.82
C GLU A 129 6.65 31.55 15.36
N HIS A 130 7.78 32.21 15.09
CA HIS A 130 8.20 32.63 13.75
C HIS A 130 9.47 31.88 13.32
N PRO A 131 9.42 30.54 13.17
CA PRO A 131 10.58 29.77 12.77
C PRO A 131 11.04 30.09 11.35
N ARG A 132 12.30 29.75 11.07
CA ARG A 132 12.88 29.63 9.73
C ARG A 132 13.38 28.21 9.57
N LEU A 133 13.11 27.59 8.42
CA LEU A 133 13.59 26.24 8.11
C LEU A 133 14.13 26.22 6.67
N GLU A 134 15.26 25.55 6.47
CA GLU A 134 15.86 25.33 5.15
C GLU A 134 15.82 23.83 4.86
N VAL A 135 15.28 23.48 3.69
CA VAL A 135 15.14 22.11 3.19
C VAL A 135 15.58 22.11 1.74
N GLU A 136 16.80 21.63 1.50
CA GLU A 136 17.46 21.67 0.18
C GLU A 136 17.52 23.11 -0.36
N THR A 137 16.89 23.38 -1.50
CA THR A 137 16.79 24.71 -2.10
C THR A 137 15.67 25.55 -1.50
N LEU A 138 14.75 24.96 -0.74
CA LEU A 138 13.56 25.63 -0.22
C LEU A 138 13.82 26.24 1.16
N VAL A 139 13.51 27.52 1.30
CA VAL A 139 13.59 28.28 2.55
C VAL A 139 12.18 28.69 2.99
N PHE A 140 11.75 28.15 4.13
CA PHE A 140 10.45 28.41 4.74
C PHE A 140 10.60 29.50 5.82
N THR A 141 9.80 30.56 5.71
CA THR A 141 9.77 31.67 6.68
C THR A 141 8.35 32.10 6.98
N VAL A 142 8.08 32.48 8.23
CA VAL A 142 6.77 32.99 8.62
C VAL A 142 6.71 34.50 8.44
N LYS A 143 5.70 34.99 7.72
CA LYS A 143 5.43 36.42 7.56
C LYS A 143 3.92 36.67 7.62
N ASP A 144 3.50 37.57 8.51
CA ASP A 144 2.09 37.95 8.66
C ASP A 144 1.13 36.75 8.87
N LYS A 145 1.60 35.71 9.57
CA LYS A 145 0.95 34.40 9.83
C LYS A 145 0.91 33.42 8.64
N ASP A 146 1.32 33.87 7.46
CA ASP A 146 1.50 33.03 6.28
C ASP A 146 2.92 32.46 6.23
N VAL A 147 3.13 31.43 5.42
CA VAL A 147 4.45 30.85 5.18
C VAL A 147 4.92 31.24 3.78
N LEU A 148 6.06 31.92 3.71
CA LEU A 148 6.78 32.15 2.47
C LEU A 148 7.78 31.03 2.25
N VAL A 149 7.72 30.42 1.08
CA VAL A 149 8.60 29.37 0.59
C VAL A 149 9.42 29.94 -0.54
N ALA A 150 10.69 30.20 -0.30
CA ALA A 150 11.61 30.70 -1.32
C ALA A 150 12.47 29.56 -1.87
N ASP A 151 12.44 29.33 -3.18
CA ASP A 151 13.32 28.38 -3.86
C ASP A 151 14.63 29.07 -4.25
N HIS A 152 15.77 28.54 -3.78
CA HIS A 152 17.10 29.09 -4.00
C HIS A 152 17.96 28.16 -4.85
N ASP A 153 18.41 28.64 -6.01
CA ASP A 153 19.35 27.94 -6.88
C ASP A 153 20.65 28.74 -6.98
N GLU A 154 21.79 28.10 -6.68
CA GLU A 154 23.13 28.73 -6.65
C GLU A 154 23.20 30.07 -5.88
N GLY A 155 22.48 30.16 -4.76
CA GLY A 155 22.44 31.36 -3.91
C GLY A 155 21.55 32.49 -4.44
N ARG A 156 20.78 32.27 -5.51
CA ARG A 156 19.78 33.21 -6.04
C ARG A 156 18.37 32.66 -5.82
N MET A 157 17.48 33.50 -5.27
CA MET A 157 16.07 33.18 -5.14
C MET A 157 15.42 33.13 -6.53
N LYS A 158 14.93 31.95 -6.91
CA LYS A 158 14.27 31.61 -8.16
C LYS A 158 12.78 31.87 -8.07
N ASP A 159 12.09 31.31 -7.08
CA ASP A 159 10.65 31.51 -6.87
C ASP A 159 10.37 31.87 -5.41
N GLU A 160 9.24 32.51 -5.16
CA GLU A 160 8.69 32.76 -3.83
C GLU A 160 7.20 32.44 -3.84
N ILE A 161 6.82 31.40 -3.11
CA ILE A 161 5.46 30.91 -2.99
C ILE A 161 4.93 31.27 -1.61
N LYS A 162 3.64 31.62 -1.54
CA LYS A 162 2.96 31.92 -0.30
C LYS A 162 1.97 30.80 0.02
N ILE A 163 2.18 30.13 1.14
CA ILE A 163 1.19 29.22 1.73
C ILE A 163 0.36 30.04 2.71
N PRO A 164 -0.95 30.22 2.46
CA PRO A 164 -1.80 31.02 3.33
C PRO A 164 -2.01 30.33 4.67
N HIS A 165 -2.22 31.12 5.72
CA HIS A 165 -2.47 30.63 7.07
C HIS A 165 -3.60 29.58 7.15
N SER A 166 -4.63 29.72 6.31
CA SER A 166 -5.76 28.79 6.22
C SER A 166 -5.35 27.36 5.84
N ARG A 167 -4.23 27.20 5.11
CA ARG A 167 -3.70 25.91 4.62
C ARG A 167 -2.67 25.27 5.55
N ILE A 168 -2.23 25.95 6.61
CA ILE A 168 -1.21 25.39 7.53
C ILE A 168 -1.64 24.03 8.11
N ASN A 169 -2.93 23.86 8.40
CA ASN A 169 -3.44 22.58 8.89
C ASN A 169 -3.33 21.45 7.87
N ASP A 170 -3.42 21.76 6.57
CA ASP A 170 -3.29 20.77 5.51
C ASP A 170 -1.85 20.28 5.42
N TYR A 171 -0.86 21.19 5.50
CA TYR A 171 0.55 20.82 5.56
C TYR A 171 0.90 19.99 6.80
N ILE A 172 0.38 20.37 7.98
CA ILE A 172 0.53 19.55 9.19
C ILE A 172 -0.05 18.15 8.98
N PHE A 173 -1.24 18.06 8.38
CA PHE A 173 -1.88 16.79 8.08
C PHE A 173 -1.04 15.93 7.14
N ILE A 174 -0.62 16.48 6.00
CA ILE A 174 0.20 15.80 4.98
C ILE A 174 1.52 15.30 5.56
N LEU A 175 2.22 16.14 6.34
CA LEU A 175 3.52 15.77 6.93
C LEU A 175 3.37 14.72 8.03
N ASN A 176 2.31 14.79 8.82
CA ASN A 176 1.95 13.73 9.76
C ASN A 176 1.52 12.45 9.04
N TYR A 177 0.88 12.55 7.88
CA TYR A 177 0.52 11.40 7.05
C TYR A 177 1.77 10.68 6.55
N ILE A 178 2.73 11.41 5.96
CA ILE A 178 4.03 10.86 5.54
C ILE A 178 4.73 10.16 6.71
N LYS A 179 4.75 10.82 7.88
CA LYS A 179 5.33 10.25 9.10
C LYS A 179 4.66 8.93 9.50
N ARG A 180 3.32 8.90 9.59
CA ARG A 180 2.57 7.70 9.96
C ARG A 180 2.70 6.59 8.93
N TYR A 181 2.70 6.94 7.64
CA TYR A 181 2.90 6.00 6.55
C TYR A 181 4.26 5.31 6.69
N ASN A 182 5.33 6.08 6.92
CA ASN A 182 6.66 5.54 7.16
C ASN A 182 6.74 4.70 8.45
N GLU A 183 6.16 5.17 9.56
CA GLU A 183 6.10 4.41 10.82
C GLU A 183 5.34 3.09 10.64
N SER A 184 4.24 3.09 9.90
CA SER A 184 3.49 1.86 9.58
C SER A 184 4.31 0.93 8.68
N HIS A 185 5.06 1.50 7.72
CA HIS A 185 5.93 0.74 6.84
C HIS A 185 7.08 0.07 7.61
N ASP A 186 7.71 0.76 8.56
CA ASP A 186 8.77 0.20 9.40
C ASP A 186 8.25 -0.90 10.36
N LEU A 187 6.96 -0.87 10.69
CA LEU A 187 6.31 -1.92 11.47
C LEU A 187 6.01 -3.16 10.63
N LEU A 188 5.64 -2.99 9.36
CA LEU A 188 5.24 -4.09 8.46
C LEU A 188 6.42 -4.69 7.68
N TYR A 189 7.45 -3.89 7.43
CA TYR A 189 8.64 -4.22 6.66
C TYR A 189 9.87 -3.82 7.46
N HIS A 190 11.07 -4.22 7.03
CA HIS A 190 12.30 -3.67 7.57
C HIS A 190 13.24 -3.43 6.41
N TYR A 191 13.88 -2.27 6.34
CA TYR A 191 14.98 -2.04 5.41
C TYR A 191 16.08 -1.31 6.17
N ASN A 192 17.33 -1.57 5.81
CA ASN A 192 18.46 -0.79 6.30
C ASN A 192 18.38 0.66 5.79
N GLU A 193 19.16 1.57 6.37
CA GLU A 193 19.12 3.01 6.04
C GLU A 193 19.36 3.32 4.56
N GLU A 194 19.99 2.40 3.83
CA GLU A 194 20.29 2.53 2.40
C GLU A 194 19.24 1.85 1.49
N GLY A 195 18.24 1.17 2.06
CA GLY A 195 17.16 0.48 1.35
C GLY A 195 17.57 -0.77 0.56
N TYR A 196 18.84 -1.20 0.66
CA TYR A 196 19.39 -2.31 -0.13
C TYR A 196 19.19 -3.68 0.50
N GLU A 197 19.15 -3.75 1.83
CA GLU A 197 18.90 -5.00 2.56
C GLU A 197 17.69 -4.79 3.47
N GLY A 198 16.77 -5.75 3.46
CA GLY A 198 15.56 -5.63 4.25
C GLY A 198 14.79 -6.93 4.33
N TYR A 199 13.86 -6.95 5.29
CA TYR A 199 12.87 -8.00 5.46
C TYR A 199 11.56 -7.54 4.84
N ASP A 200 11.11 -8.25 3.81
CA ASP A 200 9.74 -8.15 3.34
C ASP A 200 8.74 -8.67 4.38
N LEU A 201 7.44 -8.59 4.08
CA LEU A 201 6.39 -9.02 5.02
C LEU A 201 6.57 -10.48 5.44
N SER A 202 7.01 -11.36 4.55
CA SER A 202 7.21 -12.79 4.83
C SER A 202 8.42 -13.02 5.74
N GLU A 203 9.48 -12.24 5.53
CA GLU A 203 10.67 -12.31 6.36
C GLU A 203 10.45 -11.71 7.75
N VAL A 204 9.64 -10.64 7.86
CA VAL A 204 9.22 -10.08 9.16
C VAL A 204 8.45 -11.11 9.99
N GLN A 205 7.57 -11.90 9.37
CA GLN A 205 6.84 -12.99 10.05
C GLN A 205 7.79 -14.04 10.67
N LEU A 206 8.99 -14.19 10.12
CA LEU A 206 9.99 -15.18 10.53
C LEU A 206 11.04 -14.64 11.51
N LEU A 207 10.95 -13.36 11.93
CA LEU A 207 11.88 -12.80 12.91
C LEU A 207 11.83 -13.56 14.25
N GLU A 208 12.99 -14.03 14.70
CA GLU A 208 13.13 -14.69 16.00
C GLU A 208 12.89 -13.70 17.15
N GLU A 209 13.54 -12.53 17.09
CA GLU A 209 13.40 -11.47 18.08
C GLU A 209 12.20 -10.55 17.78
N LYS A 210 11.23 -10.57 18.68
CA LYS A 210 10.00 -9.77 18.58
C LYS A 210 10.13 -8.54 19.49
N ASN A 211 10.43 -7.40 18.89
CA ASN A 211 10.54 -6.13 19.61
C ASN A 211 9.17 -5.71 20.18
N ALA A 212 9.11 -5.39 21.48
CA ALA A 212 7.86 -5.02 22.17
C ALA A 212 7.21 -3.75 21.60
N ASP A 213 8.00 -2.74 21.23
CA ASP A 213 7.49 -1.51 20.60
C ASP A 213 6.90 -1.82 19.22
N ARG A 214 7.49 -2.76 18.48
CA ARG A 214 6.96 -3.21 17.19
C ARG A 214 5.64 -3.97 17.37
N ILE A 215 5.53 -4.82 18.39
CA ILE A 215 4.28 -5.51 18.71
C ILE A 215 3.16 -4.49 18.99
N GLU A 216 3.41 -3.50 19.85
CA GLU A 216 2.40 -2.49 20.18
C GLU A 216 2.05 -1.61 18.97
N GLY A 217 3.03 -1.29 18.12
CA GLY A 217 2.78 -0.63 16.85
C GLY A 217 1.88 -1.46 15.91
N LEU A 218 2.17 -2.75 15.75
CA LEU A 218 1.37 -3.68 14.94
C LEU A 218 -0.06 -3.80 15.48
N LYS A 219 -0.25 -3.84 16.80
CA LYS A 219 -1.58 -3.84 17.42
C LYS A 219 -2.36 -2.58 17.08
N ALA A 220 -1.70 -1.42 17.07
CA ALA A 220 -2.35 -0.17 16.64
C ALA A 220 -2.79 -0.23 15.16
N LEU A 221 -2.00 -0.88 14.29
CA LEU A 221 -2.34 -1.06 12.88
C LEU A 221 -3.56 -1.97 12.64
N LEU A 222 -3.93 -2.86 13.58
CA LEU A 222 -5.17 -3.66 13.49
C LEU A 222 -6.45 -2.82 13.48
N HIS A 223 -6.36 -1.54 13.89
CA HIS A 223 -7.43 -0.56 13.89
C HIS A 223 -7.31 0.46 12.74
N SER A 224 -6.42 0.22 11.77
CA SER A 224 -6.31 1.06 10.57
C SER A 224 -7.64 1.12 9.81
N TYR A 225 -7.95 2.30 9.25
CA TYR A 225 -9.07 2.45 8.31
C TYR A 225 -8.79 1.73 6.97
N ASP A 226 -7.51 1.61 6.63
CA ASP A 226 -7.04 0.79 5.52
C ASP A 226 -7.02 -0.67 5.97
N ARG A 227 -7.95 -1.47 5.44
CA ARG A 227 -8.09 -2.89 5.80
C ARG A 227 -6.91 -3.71 5.32
N TYR A 228 -6.25 -3.33 4.23
CA TYR A 228 -5.06 -4.00 3.74
C TYR A 228 -3.92 -3.87 4.75
N ILE A 229 -3.71 -2.66 5.31
CA ILE A 229 -2.74 -2.46 6.40
C ILE A 229 -3.10 -3.30 7.63
N ALA A 230 -4.37 -3.32 8.03
CA ALA A 230 -4.82 -4.13 9.17
C ALA A 230 -4.61 -5.64 8.93
N TYR A 231 -4.85 -6.10 7.70
CA TYR A 231 -4.58 -7.47 7.26
C TYR A 231 -3.09 -7.82 7.33
N GLN A 232 -2.21 -6.96 6.83
CA GLN A 232 -0.76 -7.20 6.89
C GLN A 232 -0.24 -7.27 8.34
N ALA A 233 -0.72 -6.37 9.22
CA ALA A 233 -0.39 -6.41 10.64
C ALA A 233 -0.90 -7.69 11.32
N MET A 234 -2.13 -8.12 10.97
CA MET A 234 -2.71 -9.37 11.46
C MET A 234 -1.85 -10.58 11.08
N LEU A 235 -1.37 -10.69 9.82
CA LEU A 235 -0.52 -11.81 9.41
C LEU A 235 0.75 -11.93 10.27
N ILE A 236 1.41 -10.81 10.55
CA ILE A 236 2.60 -10.79 11.41
C ILE A 236 2.24 -11.24 12.83
N LEU A 237 1.19 -10.67 13.42
CA LEU A 237 0.79 -10.99 14.78
C LEU A 237 0.32 -12.44 14.94
N VAL A 238 -0.40 -12.99 13.96
CA VAL A 238 -0.76 -14.41 13.91
C VAL A 238 0.50 -15.28 13.86
N SER A 239 1.43 -14.97 12.96
CA SER A 239 2.70 -15.70 12.80
C SER A 239 3.51 -15.71 14.09
N TRP A 240 3.49 -14.61 14.84
CA TRP A 240 4.18 -14.46 16.11
C TRP A 240 3.42 -15.02 17.32
N ALA A 241 2.29 -15.70 17.10
CA ALA A 241 1.44 -16.25 18.13
C ALA A 241 0.83 -15.21 19.11
N ILE A 242 0.66 -13.95 18.67
CA ILE A 242 0.11 -12.86 19.49
C ILE A 242 -1.43 -12.87 19.44
N PRO A 243 -2.14 -12.89 20.59
CA PRO A 243 -3.60 -13.06 20.65
C PRO A 243 -4.41 -12.10 19.78
N GLU A 244 -4.06 -10.82 19.76
CA GLU A 244 -4.77 -9.77 19.01
C GLU A 244 -4.77 -10.02 17.49
N GLY A 245 -3.75 -10.74 16.99
CA GLY A 245 -3.71 -11.21 15.61
C GLY A 245 -4.81 -12.24 15.31
N PHE A 246 -5.02 -13.20 16.22
CA PHE A 246 -6.07 -14.22 16.08
C PHE A 246 -7.47 -13.63 16.23
N GLU A 247 -7.66 -12.68 17.16
CA GLU A 247 -8.92 -11.95 17.28
C GLU A 247 -9.29 -11.21 15.98
N THR A 248 -8.28 -10.63 15.32
CA THR A 248 -8.48 -9.96 14.03
C THR A 248 -8.74 -10.96 12.90
N LEU A 249 -8.09 -12.13 12.92
CA LEU A 249 -8.37 -13.22 11.97
C LEU A 249 -9.80 -13.74 12.11
N ASP A 250 -10.29 -13.90 13.35
CA ASP A 250 -11.69 -14.25 13.62
C ASP A 250 -12.65 -13.19 13.09
N ARG A 251 -12.33 -11.90 13.28
CA ARG A 251 -13.08 -10.78 12.73
C ARG A 251 -13.08 -10.78 11.20
N PHE A 252 -11.93 -11.00 10.57
CA PHE A 252 -11.77 -11.09 9.12
C PHE A 252 -12.76 -12.10 8.52
N MET A 253 -12.78 -13.32 9.09
CA MET A 253 -13.67 -14.38 8.62
C MET A 253 -15.15 -14.11 8.93
N THR A 254 -15.46 -13.56 10.11
CA THR A 254 -16.85 -13.33 10.54
C THR A 254 -17.49 -12.19 9.75
N GLU A 255 -16.72 -11.15 9.46
CA GLU A 255 -17.18 -9.99 8.71
C GLU A 255 -16.99 -10.12 7.19
N LYS A 256 -16.45 -11.26 6.72
CA LYS A 256 -16.22 -11.59 5.31
C LYS A 256 -15.45 -10.51 4.56
N TRP A 257 -14.27 -10.17 5.08
CA TRP A 257 -13.45 -9.10 4.49
C TRP A 257 -13.08 -9.40 3.03
N GLU A 258 -12.85 -10.65 2.69
CA GLU A 258 -12.56 -11.13 1.33
C GLU A 258 -13.69 -10.86 0.31
N GLU A 259 -14.91 -10.55 0.75
CA GLU A 259 -16.01 -10.17 -0.14
C GLU A 259 -16.06 -8.65 -0.39
N LYS A 260 -15.25 -7.87 0.33
CA LYS A 260 -15.28 -6.39 0.29
C LYS A 260 -14.17 -5.79 -0.57
N GLU A 261 -13.02 -6.45 -0.65
CA GLU A 261 -11.86 -6.05 -1.44
C GLU A 261 -10.90 -7.24 -1.61
N ASP A 262 -9.99 -7.13 -2.57
CA ASP A 262 -8.92 -8.12 -2.78
C ASP A 262 -7.71 -7.80 -1.90
N PHE A 263 -7.17 -8.80 -1.22
CA PHE A 263 -5.99 -8.67 -0.35
C PHE A 263 -4.75 -9.29 -0.99
N GLU A 264 -4.86 -10.49 -1.54
CA GLU A 264 -3.74 -11.22 -2.15
C GLU A 264 -4.08 -11.65 -3.59
N PRO A 265 -4.32 -10.67 -4.50
CA PRO A 265 -4.74 -10.97 -5.87
C PRO A 265 -3.65 -11.76 -6.62
N HIS A 266 -4.02 -12.96 -7.06
CA HIS A 266 -3.13 -13.84 -7.79
C HIS A 266 -2.93 -13.35 -9.24
N ARG A 267 -1.70 -12.95 -9.54
CA ARG A 267 -1.31 -12.29 -10.82
C ARG A 267 -1.73 -13.03 -12.08
N LEU A 268 -1.79 -14.35 -12.05
CA LEU A 268 -2.08 -15.18 -13.23
C LEU A 268 -3.54 -15.63 -13.36
N TYR A 269 -4.28 -15.67 -12.24
CA TYR A 269 -5.60 -16.33 -12.21
C TYR A 269 -6.73 -15.35 -11.91
N GLY A 270 -6.43 -14.12 -11.50
CA GLY A 270 -7.45 -13.11 -11.18
C GLY A 270 -8.33 -13.51 -10.00
N GLU A 271 -7.82 -14.39 -9.14
CA GLU A 271 -8.48 -14.84 -7.90
C GLU A 271 -7.65 -14.39 -6.70
N ASP A 272 -8.28 -14.21 -5.54
CA ASP A 272 -7.60 -13.83 -4.30
C ASP A 272 -7.11 -15.08 -3.53
N ASN A 273 -5.81 -15.12 -3.22
CA ASN A 273 -5.14 -16.20 -2.48
C ASN A 273 -5.09 -15.97 -0.96
N VAL A 274 -5.87 -15.03 -0.45
CA VAL A 274 -5.82 -14.53 0.93
C VAL A 274 -5.82 -15.63 2.00
N PHE A 275 -6.66 -16.66 1.86
CA PHE A 275 -6.77 -17.73 2.85
C PHE A 275 -5.56 -18.68 2.84
N ASP A 276 -4.92 -18.87 1.70
CA ASP A 276 -3.69 -19.66 1.62
C ASP A 276 -2.53 -18.91 2.29
N VAL A 277 -2.43 -17.59 2.09
CA VAL A 277 -1.44 -16.76 2.79
C VAL A 277 -1.66 -16.79 4.31
N MET A 278 -2.92 -16.74 4.76
CA MET A 278 -3.25 -16.94 6.19
C MET A 278 -2.84 -18.33 6.70
N ALA A 279 -2.99 -19.38 5.89
CA ALA A 279 -2.56 -20.72 6.26
C ALA A 279 -1.04 -20.79 6.50
N ASN A 280 -0.25 -20.02 5.75
CA ASN A 280 1.18 -19.88 6.01
C ASN A 280 1.46 -19.18 7.35
N ALA A 281 0.76 -18.08 7.66
CA ALA A 281 0.91 -17.40 8.95
C ALA A 281 0.58 -18.33 10.13
N LEU A 282 -0.48 -19.15 10.01
CA LEU A 282 -0.80 -20.19 11.00
C LEU A 282 0.29 -21.25 11.09
N HIS A 283 0.89 -21.65 9.96
CA HIS A 283 2.04 -22.57 9.98
C HIS A 283 3.21 -21.97 10.77
N ILE A 284 3.52 -20.69 10.55
CA ILE A 284 4.62 -20.02 11.25
C ILE A 284 4.32 -19.92 12.76
N ALA A 285 3.06 -19.74 13.13
CA ALA A 285 2.64 -19.69 14.53
C ALA A 285 3.01 -20.97 15.31
N THR A 286 3.12 -22.13 14.66
CA THR A 286 3.53 -23.37 15.34
C THR A 286 4.98 -23.33 15.80
N PHE A 287 5.86 -22.65 15.07
CA PHE A 287 7.23 -22.39 15.50
C PHE A 287 7.30 -21.39 16.66
N ASN A 288 6.23 -20.62 16.89
CA ASN A 288 6.11 -19.60 17.93
C ASN A 288 5.25 -20.05 19.13
N GLY A 289 5.07 -21.37 19.31
CA GLY A 289 4.50 -21.95 20.52
C GLY A 289 3.00 -22.29 20.43
N LYS A 290 2.34 -22.07 19.30
CA LYS A 290 0.99 -22.61 19.07
C LYS A 290 1.04 -24.10 18.76
N THR A 291 0.17 -24.86 19.40
CA THR A 291 -0.03 -26.27 19.05
C THR A 291 -0.91 -26.39 17.82
N GLU A 292 -0.77 -27.47 17.05
CA GLU A 292 -1.61 -27.72 15.89
C GLU A 292 -3.10 -27.78 16.27
N GLN A 293 -3.42 -28.33 17.45
CA GLN A 293 -4.80 -28.45 17.92
C GLN A 293 -5.45 -27.09 18.18
N GLU A 294 -4.70 -26.09 18.65
CA GLU A 294 -5.19 -24.71 18.79
C GLU A 294 -5.52 -24.08 17.44
N LEU A 295 -4.87 -24.52 16.37
CA LEU A 295 -5.05 -23.97 15.02
C LEU A 295 -6.14 -24.68 14.21
N TYR A 296 -6.56 -25.89 14.60
CA TYR A 296 -7.58 -26.66 13.90
C TYR A 296 -8.89 -25.89 13.62
N PRO A 297 -9.43 -25.04 14.51
CA PRO A 297 -10.63 -24.28 14.19
C PRO A 297 -10.49 -23.41 12.93
N TYR A 298 -9.32 -22.79 12.73
CA TYR A 298 -9.02 -21.99 11.55
C TYR A 298 -8.82 -22.87 10.32
N ILE A 299 -8.03 -23.95 10.46
CA ILE A 299 -7.76 -24.88 9.36
C ILE A 299 -9.05 -25.54 8.86
N LYS A 300 -9.98 -25.90 9.76
CA LYS A 300 -11.30 -26.42 9.37
C LYS A 300 -12.10 -25.41 8.56
N ARG A 301 -12.11 -24.13 8.97
CA ARG A 301 -12.77 -23.08 8.18
C ARG A 301 -12.14 -22.92 6.79
N PHE A 302 -10.81 -23.01 6.68
CA PHE A 302 -10.14 -22.95 5.38
C PHE A 302 -10.48 -24.17 4.51
N LEU A 303 -10.58 -25.36 5.10
CA LEU A 303 -11.04 -26.58 4.43
C LEU A 303 -12.50 -26.47 3.96
N ASP A 304 -13.38 -25.87 4.75
CA ASP A 304 -14.78 -25.63 4.38
C ASP A 304 -14.89 -24.69 3.15
N LEU A 305 -14.00 -23.68 3.07
CA LEU A 305 -13.93 -22.73 1.96
C LEU A 305 -13.17 -23.26 0.73
N TYR A 306 -12.45 -24.38 0.87
CA TYR A 306 -11.51 -24.88 -0.13
C TYR A 306 -12.14 -25.27 -1.48
N GLY A 307 -13.44 -25.52 -1.52
CA GLY A 307 -14.13 -25.77 -2.80
C GLY A 307 -14.41 -24.49 -3.58
N GLU A 308 -14.62 -23.38 -2.87
CA GLU A 308 -15.19 -22.14 -3.44
C GLU A 308 -14.13 -21.06 -3.63
N LYS A 309 -13.15 -20.99 -2.73
CA LYS A 309 -12.09 -19.97 -2.71
C LYS A 309 -10.79 -20.54 -3.28
N PHE A 310 -9.92 -19.65 -3.77
CA PHE A 310 -8.65 -20.02 -4.35
C PHE A 310 -7.59 -20.28 -3.26
N PHE A 311 -6.84 -21.37 -3.44
CA PHE A 311 -5.71 -21.76 -2.61
C PHE A 311 -4.57 -22.25 -3.50
N GLU A 312 -3.35 -21.78 -3.22
CA GLU A 312 -2.18 -22.18 -4.00
C GLU A 312 -1.40 -23.36 -3.41
N SER A 313 -0.81 -23.28 -2.22
CA SER A 313 -0.08 -24.44 -1.68
C SER A 313 0.26 -24.37 -0.20
N ASN A 314 0.11 -23.23 0.47
CA ASN A 314 0.47 -23.08 1.87
C ASN A 314 -0.44 -23.92 2.78
N LEU A 315 -1.73 -24.06 2.47
CA LEU A 315 -2.61 -24.95 3.21
C LEU A 315 -2.16 -26.42 3.07
N LYS A 316 -1.81 -26.86 1.86
CA LYS A 316 -1.22 -28.20 1.64
C LYS A 316 0.06 -28.37 2.47
N MET A 317 0.94 -27.37 2.48
CA MET A 317 2.19 -27.39 3.24
C MET A 317 1.95 -27.50 4.75
N PHE A 318 0.99 -26.74 5.29
CA PHE A 318 0.56 -26.87 6.68
C PHE A 318 0.12 -28.32 6.97
N LEU A 319 -0.79 -28.86 6.15
CA LEU A 319 -1.37 -30.18 6.34
C LEU A 319 -0.37 -31.33 6.14
N LEU A 320 0.74 -31.15 5.41
CA LEU A 320 1.78 -32.18 5.30
C LEU A 320 2.78 -32.15 6.47
N LYS A 321 2.90 -31.02 7.16
CA LYS A 321 3.89 -30.81 8.23
C LYS A 321 3.32 -30.95 9.63
N ALA A 322 2.04 -30.65 9.81
CA ALA A 322 1.31 -30.79 11.07
C ALA A 322 0.75 -32.21 11.25
N ASP A 323 0.45 -32.63 12.48
CA ASP A 323 -0.41 -33.80 12.69
C ASP A 323 -1.87 -33.38 12.54
N CYS A 324 -2.46 -33.61 11.37
CA CYS A 324 -3.86 -33.29 11.05
C CYS A 324 -4.73 -34.55 10.93
N ARG A 325 -4.28 -35.71 11.44
CA ARG A 325 -5.11 -36.93 11.51
C ARG A 325 -6.48 -36.71 12.15
N PRO A 326 -6.64 -35.90 13.22
CA PRO A 326 -7.94 -35.64 13.82
C PRO A 326 -8.96 -34.95 12.89
N ILE A 327 -8.48 -34.31 11.82
CA ILE A 327 -9.32 -33.57 10.86
C ILE A 327 -9.29 -34.20 9.46
N PHE A 328 -8.89 -35.48 9.36
CA PHE A 328 -8.75 -36.20 8.09
C PHE A 328 -10.03 -36.17 7.24
N ARG A 329 -11.20 -36.31 7.88
CA ARG A 329 -12.50 -36.31 7.17
C ARG A 329 -12.78 -34.95 6.54
N GLU A 330 -12.45 -33.88 7.23
CA GLU A 330 -12.59 -32.51 6.73
C GLU A 330 -11.66 -32.27 5.54
N ILE A 331 -10.42 -32.79 5.57
CA ILE A 331 -9.48 -32.72 4.42
C ILE A 331 -10.06 -33.47 3.21
N GLU A 332 -10.58 -34.68 3.42
CA GLU A 332 -11.18 -35.47 2.35
C GLU A 332 -12.42 -34.78 1.76
N GLN A 333 -13.26 -34.20 2.61
CA GLN A 333 -14.44 -33.45 2.19
C GLN A 333 -14.08 -32.19 1.40
N ALA A 334 -13.04 -31.46 1.81
CA ALA A 334 -12.51 -30.30 1.09
C ALA A 334 -12.03 -30.68 -0.32
N MET A 335 -11.31 -31.80 -0.45
CA MET A 335 -10.88 -32.33 -1.75
C MET A 335 -12.08 -32.64 -2.65
N LYS A 336 -13.09 -33.34 -2.10
CA LYS A 336 -14.34 -33.66 -2.83
C LYS A 336 -15.10 -32.40 -3.23
N SER A 337 -15.16 -31.40 -2.36
CA SER A 337 -15.79 -30.10 -2.64
C SER A 337 -15.08 -29.37 -3.79
N ALA A 338 -13.75 -29.33 -3.80
CA ALA A 338 -12.97 -28.75 -4.89
C ALA A 338 -13.18 -29.49 -6.23
N LEU A 339 -13.30 -30.82 -6.21
CA LEU A 339 -13.66 -31.60 -7.41
C LEU A 339 -15.06 -31.23 -7.93
N GLN A 340 -16.03 -31.06 -7.04
CA GLN A 340 -17.41 -30.69 -7.39
C GLN A 340 -17.51 -29.29 -8.02
N HIS A 341 -16.64 -28.36 -7.60
CA HIS A 341 -16.54 -27.01 -8.15
C HIS A 341 -15.58 -26.91 -9.34
N GLU A 342 -15.17 -28.03 -9.93
CA GLU A 342 -14.27 -28.11 -11.09
C GLU A 342 -12.87 -27.48 -10.84
N ARG A 343 -12.49 -27.27 -9.58
CA ARG A 343 -11.15 -26.80 -9.18
C ARG A 343 -10.15 -27.96 -9.13
N TYR A 344 -9.96 -28.64 -10.27
CA TYR A 344 -9.23 -29.92 -10.32
C TYR A 344 -7.79 -29.84 -9.84
N TYR A 345 -7.05 -28.78 -10.20
CA TYR A 345 -5.68 -28.59 -9.74
C TYR A 345 -5.63 -28.44 -8.22
N GLN A 346 -6.46 -27.57 -7.65
CA GLN A 346 -6.56 -27.35 -6.21
C GLN A 346 -6.97 -28.63 -5.47
N ALA A 347 -7.99 -29.34 -5.96
CA ALA A 347 -8.36 -30.65 -5.42
C ALA A 347 -7.16 -31.62 -5.39
N SER A 348 -6.35 -31.66 -6.45
CA SER A 348 -5.19 -32.54 -6.52
C SER A 348 -4.12 -32.23 -5.46
N GLN A 349 -4.08 -31.02 -4.90
CA GLN A 349 -3.12 -30.65 -3.86
C GLN A 349 -3.39 -31.38 -2.54
N LEU A 350 -4.65 -31.70 -2.23
CA LEU A 350 -5.01 -32.47 -1.03
C LEU A 350 -4.82 -33.97 -1.21
N PHE A 351 -4.66 -34.47 -2.44
CA PHE A 351 -4.42 -35.89 -2.68
C PHE A 351 -3.16 -36.44 -1.97
N PRO A 352 -1.95 -35.85 -2.10
CA PRO A 352 -0.79 -36.29 -1.34
C PRO A 352 -0.97 -36.16 0.19
N VAL A 353 -1.76 -35.19 0.66
CA VAL A 353 -2.09 -35.03 2.08
C VAL A 353 -2.89 -36.22 2.60
N LEU A 354 -3.91 -36.65 1.86
CA LEU A 354 -4.70 -37.81 2.27
C LEU A 354 -3.85 -39.09 2.29
N VAL A 355 -3.00 -39.27 1.27
CA VAL A 355 -2.09 -40.44 1.19
C VAL A 355 -1.05 -40.42 2.31
N HIS A 356 -0.63 -39.23 2.77
CA HIS A 356 0.27 -39.07 3.91
C HIS A 356 -0.33 -39.65 5.21
N TYR A 357 -1.63 -39.51 5.42
CA TYR A 357 -2.31 -40.00 6.62
C TYR A 357 -2.92 -41.40 6.49
N ASP A 358 -3.43 -41.76 5.31
CA ASP A 358 -3.91 -43.10 4.98
C ASP A 358 -3.45 -43.49 3.58
N ARG A 359 -2.48 -44.41 3.52
CA ARG A 359 -1.89 -44.89 2.26
C ARG A 359 -2.90 -45.57 1.34
N ASN A 360 -3.97 -46.15 1.87
CA ASN A 360 -4.99 -46.82 1.05
C ASN A 360 -5.71 -45.83 0.12
N THR A 361 -5.78 -44.57 0.53
CA THR A 361 -6.39 -43.47 -0.23
C THR A 361 -5.75 -43.28 -1.60
N PHE A 362 -4.49 -43.70 -1.80
CA PHE A 362 -3.83 -43.62 -3.11
C PHE A 362 -4.60 -44.42 -4.16
N ASN A 363 -4.98 -45.66 -3.85
CA ASN A 363 -5.70 -46.51 -4.78
C ASN A 363 -7.15 -46.06 -5.00
N GLU A 364 -7.75 -45.39 -4.02
CA GLU A 364 -9.11 -44.86 -4.11
C GLU A 364 -9.20 -43.69 -5.11
N TYR A 365 -8.23 -42.77 -5.07
CA TYR A 365 -8.34 -41.52 -5.84
C TYR A 365 -7.42 -41.40 -7.05
N LYS A 366 -6.44 -42.30 -7.25
CA LYS A 366 -5.55 -42.22 -8.43
C LYS A 366 -6.36 -42.18 -9.74
N ASP A 367 -7.39 -43.01 -9.86
CA ASP A 367 -8.18 -43.15 -11.08
C ASP A 367 -9.17 -41.98 -11.26
N VAL A 368 -9.41 -41.21 -10.19
CA VAL A 368 -10.15 -39.93 -10.25
C VAL A 368 -9.29 -38.83 -10.87
N PHE A 369 -8.00 -38.76 -10.53
CA PHE A 369 -7.12 -37.68 -10.99
C PHE A 369 -6.44 -37.94 -12.34
N ILE A 370 -6.22 -39.19 -12.76
CA ILE A 370 -5.59 -39.52 -14.06
C ILE A 370 -6.27 -38.79 -15.24
N PRO A 371 -7.61 -38.84 -15.40
CA PRO A 371 -8.27 -38.16 -16.52
C PRO A 371 -8.13 -36.63 -16.45
N LEU A 372 -8.01 -36.09 -15.23
CA LEU A 372 -7.98 -34.65 -14.97
C LEU A 372 -6.66 -33.98 -15.39
N ILE A 373 -5.58 -34.75 -15.56
CA ILE A 373 -4.27 -34.25 -16.05
C ILE A 373 -4.41 -33.52 -17.40
N SER A 374 -5.38 -33.94 -18.22
CA SER A 374 -5.66 -33.31 -19.53
C SER A 374 -6.21 -31.89 -19.41
N PHE A 375 -6.81 -31.53 -18.27
CA PHE A 375 -7.34 -30.20 -17.97
C PHE A 375 -6.27 -29.30 -17.34
N ASP A 376 -5.40 -29.87 -16.50
CA ASP A 376 -4.27 -29.16 -15.89
C ASP A 376 -3.08 -30.11 -15.65
N ASN A 377 -1.97 -29.85 -16.33
CA ASN A 377 -0.79 -30.72 -16.28
C ASN A 377 -0.09 -30.71 -14.91
N ARG A 378 -0.31 -29.67 -14.08
CA ARG A 378 0.27 -29.55 -12.75
C ARG A 378 -0.25 -30.62 -11.79
N ILE A 379 -1.41 -31.22 -12.07
CA ILE A 379 -1.96 -32.36 -11.34
C ILE A 379 -0.97 -33.53 -11.30
N THR A 380 -0.19 -33.72 -12.37
CA THR A 380 0.86 -34.75 -12.47
C THR A 380 1.84 -34.65 -11.30
N CYS A 381 2.27 -33.45 -10.92
CA CYS A 381 3.23 -33.24 -9.84
C CYS A 381 2.66 -33.72 -8.49
N ASN A 382 1.40 -33.40 -8.19
CA ASN A 382 0.75 -33.82 -6.95
C ASN A 382 0.50 -35.34 -6.92
N MET A 383 0.19 -35.94 -8.07
CA MET A 383 0.06 -37.38 -8.20
C MET A 383 1.39 -38.12 -7.99
N GLU A 384 2.47 -37.62 -8.56
CA GLU A 384 3.81 -38.17 -8.36
C GLU A 384 4.24 -38.09 -6.89
N GLU A 385 3.94 -36.96 -6.23
CA GLU A 385 4.18 -36.78 -4.80
C GLU A 385 3.38 -37.79 -3.97
N ALA A 386 2.08 -37.95 -4.24
CA ALA A 386 1.24 -38.94 -3.58
C ALA A 386 1.78 -40.37 -3.78
N GLY A 387 2.26 -40.69 -4.99
CA GLY A 387 2.87 -41.99 -5.29
C GLY A 387 4.17 -42.23 -4.50
N LYS A 388 5.02 -41.21 -4.36
CA LYS A 388 6.24 -41.27 -3.54
C LYS A 388 5.93 -41.47 -2.07
N ILE A 389 4.86 -40.88 -1.55
CA ILE A 389 4.42 -41.03 -0.17
C ILE A 389 3.86 -42.44 0.06
N GLY A 390 3.01 -42.92 -0.85
CA GLY A 390 2.38 -44.24 -0.76
C GLY A 390 3.36 -45.41 -0.95
N GLY A 391 4.44 -45.21 -1.69
CA GLY A 391 5.45 -46.24 -2.02
C GLY A 391 6.66 -46.33 -1.09
N LYS A 392 6.73 -45.54 0.00
CA LYS A 392 7.80 -45.67 1.00
C LYS A 392 7.48 -46.82 1.97
N ASP A 393 8.07 -47.99 1.76
CA ASP A 393 8.13 -49.06 2.78
C ASP A 393 8.93 -48.63 4.01
#